data_AF-A0A7C5PFW4-F1
#
_entry.id   AF-A0A7C5PFW4-F1
#
_cell.length_a   1.000
_cell.length_b   1.000
_cell.length_c   1.000
_cell.angle_alpha   90.00
_cell.angle_beta   90.00
_cell.angle_gamma   90.00
#
_symmetry.space_group_name_H-M   'P 1'
#
loop_
_entity.id
_entity.type
_entity.pdbx_description
1 polymer ?
#
loop_
_entity_poly.entity_id
_entity_poly.type
_entity_poly.pdbx_seq_one_letter_code
_entity_poly.pdbx_strand_id
1 'polypeptide(L)'
;MAEGIPLEEYKKAYGEIVSEEEKRDFSVHLVAYVIVNAMLIAINFIYSPDDIWFFYPLIGWGIGISMHYLFGVRWIQKELKGREAKAEYRARGKK
;
A
#
# COMPACT_ATOMS: atom_id res chain seq x y z
N MET A 1 29.60 6.64 -24.49
CA MET A 1 28.20 6.65 -24.94
C MET A 1 27.47 5.73 -24.00
N ALA A 2 26.58 6.24 -23.14
CA ALA A 2 25.81 5.37 -22.27
C ALA A 2 24.88 4.56 -23.18
N GLU A 3 25.21 3.28 -23.40
CA GLU A 3 24.26 2.34 -23.97
C GLU A 3 23.04 2.35 -23.07
N GLY A 4 21.93 2.85 -23.60
CA GLY A 4 20.68 2.92 -22.86
C GLY A 4 20.24 1.50 -22.52
N ILE A 5 19.94 1.27 -21.25
CA ILE A 5 19.38 0.01 -20.74
C ILE A 5 18.11 -0.32 -21.56
N PRO A 6 17.92 -1.58 -22.00
CA PRO A 6 16.71 -1.97 -22.72
C PRO A 6 15.44 -1.59 -21.94
N LEU A 7 14.41 -1.09 -22.64
CA LEU A 7 13.17 -0.60 -22.02
C LEU A 7 12.53 -1.62 -21.08
N GLU A 8 12.57 -2.91 -21.45
CA GLU A 8 11.99 -3.97 -20.62
C GLU A 8 12.76 -4.21 -19.33
N GLU A 9 14.09 -4.06 -19.37
CA GLU A 9 14.92 -4.15 -18.18
C GLU A 9 14.69 -2.95 -17.25
N TYR A 10 14.54 -1.75 -17.81
CA TYR A 10 14.13 -0.55 -17.07
C TYR A 10 12.75 -0.71 -16.41
N LYS A 11 11.73 -1.17 -17.15
CA LYS A 11 10.37 -1.38 -16.62
C LYS A 11 10.36 -2.40 -15.48
N LYS A 12 11.11 -3.49 -15.62
CA LYS A 12 11.26 -4.51 -14.57
C LYS A 12 11.89 -3.93 -13.31
N ALA A 13 13.05 -3.27 -13.44
CA ALA A 13 13.73 -2.66 -12.31
C ALA A 13 12.88 -1.57 -11.63
N TYR A 14 12.18 -0.74 -12.41
CA TYR A 14 11.26 0.26 -11.89
C TYR A 14 10.10 -0.38 -11.12
N GLY A 15 9.49 -1.44 -11.67
CA GLY A 15 8.40 -2.15 -11.01
C GLY A 15 8.82 -2.84 -9.70
N GLU A 16 10.04 -3.35 -9.64
CA GLU A 16 10.64 -3.90 -8.42
C GLU A 16 10.81 -2.82 -7.35
N ILE A 17 11.40 -1.67 -7.70
CA ILE A 17 11.59 -0.54 -6.76
C ILE A 17 10.25 -0.08 -6.18
N VAL A 18 9.25 0.17 -7.03
CA VAL A 18 7.93 0.62 -6.58
C VAL A 18 7.29 -0.42 -5.66
N SER A 19 7.41 -1.71 -5.98
CA SER A 19 6.84 -2.77 -5.15
C SER A 19 7.50 -2.84 -3.76
N GLU A 20 8.81 -2.62 -3.66
CA GLU A 20 9.53 -2.62 -2.39
C GLU A 20 9.21 -1.38 -1.55
N GLU A 21 9.08 -0.22 -2.19
CA GLU A 21 8.64 1.02 -1.53
C GLU A 21 7.24 0.87 -0.93
N GLU A 22 6.27 0.35 -1.69
CA GLU A 22 4.91 0.18 -1.17
C GLU A 22 4.81 -0.86 -0.05
N LYS A 23 5.60 -1.95 -0.09
CA LYS A 23 5.68 -2.91 1.02
C LYS A 23 6.22 -2.27 2.29
N ARG A 24 7.25 -1.42 2.16
CA ARG A 24 7.86 -0.72 3.28
C ARG A 24 6.88 0.28 3.90
N ASP A 25 6.20 1.07 3.07
CA ASP A 25 5.19 2.03 3.52
C ASP A 25 4.01 1.32 4.18
N PHE A 26 3.53 0.22 3.59
CA PHE A 26 2.50 -0.63 4.21
C PHE A 26 2.94 -1.16 5.59
N SER A 27 4.20 -1.61 5.70
CA SER A 27 4.73 -2.14 6.96
C SER A 27 4.73 -1.09 8.08
N VAL A 28 5.08 0.16 7.77
CA VAL A 28 5.02 1.26 8.74
C VAL A 28 3.59 1.50 9.23
N HIS A 29 2.63 1.54 8.32
CA HIS A 29 1.21 1.72 8.66
C HIS A 29 0.66 0.55 9.46
N LEU A 30 1.06 -0.69 9.13
CA LEU A 30 0.68 -1.88 9.86
C LEU A 30 1.20 -1.87 11.30
N VAL A 31 2.47 -1.49 11.49
CA VAL A 31 3.06 -1.37 12.83
C VAL A 31 2.35 -0.28 13.65
N ALA A 32 2.10 0.88 13.05
CA ALA A 32 1.36 1.96 13.70
C ALA A 32 -0.05 1.50 14.09
N TYR A 33 -0.76 0.80 13.19
CA TYR A 33 -2.09 0.24 13.46
C TYR A 33 -2.07 -0.71 14.66
N VAL A 34 -1.10 -1.64 14.74
CA VAL A 34 -0.99 -2.59 15.86
C VAL A 34 -0.71 -1.88 17.18
N ILE A 35 0.28 -0.95 17.20
CA ILE A 35 0.68 -0.25 18.43
C ILE A 35 -0.47 0.62 18.95
N VAL A 36 -1.10 1.41 18.08
CA VAL A 36 -2.20 2.30 18.47
C VAL A 36 -3.40 1.48 18.95
N ASN A 37 -3.79 0.42 18.24
CA ASN A 37 -4.94 -0.38 18.69
C ASN A 37 -4.66 -1.13 19.99
N ALA A 38 -3.44 -1.64 20.21
CA ALA A 38 -3.07 -2.24 21.49
C ALA A 38 -3.19 -1.22 22.64
N MET A 39 -2.76 0.03 22.41
CA MET A 39 -2.92 1.12 23.36
C MET A 39 -4.40 1.46 23.62
N LEU A 40 -5.22 1.57 22.57
CA LEU A 40 -6.65 1.86 22.71
C LEU A 40 -7.40 0.74 23.44
N ILE A 41 -7.05 -0.52 23.18
CA ILE A 41 -7.58 -1.68 23.92
C ILE A 41 -7.25 -1.57 25.41
N ALA A 42 -6.00 -1.26 25.75
CA ALA A 42 -5.59 -1.07 27.13
C ALA A 42 -6.35 0.09 27.80
N ILE A 43 -6.48 1.23 27.12
CA ILE A 43 -7.24 2.38 27.63
C ILE A 43 -8.71 2.01 27.84
N ASN A 44 -9.32 1.30 26.90
CA ASN A 44 -10.72 0.89 27.02
C ASN A 44 -10.96 0.04 28.28
N PHE A 45 -10.15 -0.99 28.51
CA PHE A 45 -10.29 -1.86 29.68
C PHE A 45 -9.95 -1.17 31.01
N ILE A 46 -9.06 -0.17 31.02
CA ILE A 46 -8.70 0.56 32.24
C ILE A 46 -9.76 1.59 32.64
N TYR A 47 -10.28 2.35 31.68
CA TYR A 47 -11.10 3.53 31.96
C TYR A 47 -12.60 3.31 31.72
N SER A 48 -12.98 2.36 30.87
CA SER A 48 -14.39 2.13 30.50
C SER A 48 -14.63 0.65 30.20
N PRO A 49 -14.43 -0.25 31.19
CA PRO A 49 -14.55 -1.70 30.98
C PRO A 49 -15.98 -2.14 30.61
N ASP A 50 -17.00 -1.37 31.00
CA ASP A 50 -18.41 -1.64 30.70
C ASP A 50 -18.80 -1.27 29.25
N ASP A 51 -18.00 -0.42 28.58
CA ASP A 51 -18.26 0.09 27.23
C ASP A 51 -17.11 -0.28 26.28
N ILE A 52 -17.30 -1.28 25.41
CA ILE A 52 -16.23 -1.80 24.53
C ILE A 52 -16.06 -0.93 23.26
N TRP A 53 -15.56 0.30 23.41
CA TRP A 53 -15.45 1.24 22.30
C TRP A 53 -14.23 1.01 21.39
N PHE A 54 -13.19 0.26 21.82
CA PHE A 54 -11.99 0.05 20.99
C PHE A 54 -12.28 -0.69 19.67
N PHE A 55 -13.42 -1.39 19.58
CA PHE A 55 -13.81 -2.14 18.40
C PHE A 55 -14.05 -1.24 17.17
N TYR A 56 -14.57 -0.02 17.39
CA TYR A 56 -14.82 0.93 16.32
C TYR A 56 -13.55 1.39 15.59
N PRO A 57 -12.51 1.92 16.26
CA PRO A 57 -11.25 2.25 15.59
C PRO A 57 -10.54 1.03 15.04
N LEU A 58 -10.60 -0.12 15.73
CA LEU A 58 -9.99 -1.37 15.26
C LEU A 58 -10.53 -1.78 13.89
N ILE A 59 -11.85 -1.85 13.73
CA ILE A 59 -12.47 -2.21 12.44
C ILE A 59 -12.34 -1.08 11.43
N GLY A 60 -12.64 0.16 11.83
CA GLY A 60 -12.62 1.30 10.92
C GLY A 60 -11.26 1.46 10.24
N TRP A 61 -10.18 1.42 11.02
CA TRP A 61 -8.82 1.50 10.47
C TRP A 61 -8.36 0.19 9.84
N GLY A 62 -8.84 -0.96 10.34
CA GLY A 62 -8.51 -2.28 9.79
C GLY A 62 -8.94 -2.43 8.33
N ILE A 63 -10.06 -1.80 7.94
CA ILE A 63 -10.49 -1.71 6.54
C ILE A 63 -9.47 -0.93 5.71
N GLY A 64 -9.02 0.23 6.20
CA GLY A 64 -8.02 1.06 5.52
C GLY A 64 -6.68 0.33 5.31
N ILE A 65 -6.18 -0.35 6.34
CA ILE A 65 -4.97 -1.19 6.26
C ILE A 65 -5.16 -2.32 5.24
N SER A 66 -6.32 -2.97 5.24
CA SER A 66 -6.63 -4.04 4.28
C SER A 66 -6.63 -3.51 2.84
N MET A 67 -7.17 -2.32 2.60
CA MET A 67 -7.12 -1.67 1.30
C MET A 67 -5.69 -1.33 0.88
N HIS A 68 -4.88 -0.76 1.78
CA HIS A 68 -3.46 -0.49 1.49
C HIS A 68 -2.70 -1.75 1.09
N TYR A 69 -2.93 -2.87 1.77
CA TYR A 69 -2.33 -4.15 1.39
C TYR A 69 -2.78 -4.61 0.00
N LEU A 70 -4.08 -4.57 -0.28
CA LEU A 70 -4.63 -5.06 -1.54
C LEU A 70 -4.13 -4.24 -2.73
N PHE A 71 -4.22 -2.91 -2.66
CA PHE A 71 -3.84 -2.05 -3.77
C PHE A 71 -2.33 -1.85 -3.87
N GLY A 72 -1.66 -1.56 -2.76
CA GLY A 72 -0.23 -1.23 -2.75
C GLY A 72 0.72 -2.43 -2.75
N VAL A 73 0.27 -3.61 -2.28
CA VAL A 73 1.16 -4.80 -2.21
C VAL A 73 0.69 -5.91 -3.13
N ARG A 74 -0.59 -6.31 -3.04
CA ARG A 74 -1.12 -7.45 -3.78
C ARG A 74 -1.35 -7.15 -5.26
N TRP A 75 -1.83 -5.96 -5.60
CA TRP A 75 -2.25 -5.59 -6.96
C TRP A 75 -1.32 -4.64 -7.69
N ILE A 76 -0.24 -4.18 -7.07
CA ILE A 76 0.69 -3.21 -7.65
C ILE A 76 1.23 -3.62 -9.03
N GLN A 77 1.53 -4.91 -9.23
CA GLN A 77 1.99 -5.42 -10.54
C GLN A 77 0.91 -5.32 -11.63
N LYS A 78 -0.36 -5.52 -11.28
CA LYS A 78 -1.48 -5.36 -12.21
C LYS A 78 -1.71 -3.87 -12.52
N GLU A 79 -1.58 -3.02 -11.51
CA GLU A 79 -1.69 -1.56 -11.62
C GLU A 79 -0.61 -1.01 -12.56
N LEU A 80 0.65 -1.39 -12.35
CA LEU A 80 1.80 -0.96 -13.16
C LEU A 80 1.62 -1.34 -14.63
N LYS A 81 1.24 -2.59 -14.94
CA LYS A 81 0.92 -3.01 -16.31
C LYS A 81 -0.22 -2.20 -16.93
N GLY A 82 -1.26 -1.89 -16.15
CA GLY A 82 -2.37 -1.04 -16.60
C GLY A 82 -1.92 0.40 -16.90
N ARG A 83 -1.03 0.96 -16.08
CA ARG A 83 -0.44 2.29 -16.28
C ARG A 83 0.45 2.34 -17.52
N GLU A 84 1.24 1.29 -17.77
CA GLU A 84 2.05 1.17 -18.98
C GLU A 84 1.19 1.13 -20.24
N ALA A 85 0.16 0.26 -20.29
CA ALA A 85 -0.74 0.17 -21.43
C ALA A 85 -1.42 1.52 -21.74
N LYS A 86 -1.83 2.25 -20.69
CA LYS A 86 -2.43 3.58 -20.83
C LYS A 86 -1.43 4.64 -21.32
N ALA A 87 -0.17 4.55 -20.89
CA ALA A 87 0.90 5.43 -21.35
C ALA A 87 1.22 5.19 -22.84
N GLU A 88 1.30 3.92 -23.26
CA GLU A 88 1.51 3.55 -24.67
C GLU A 88 0.36 4.02 -25.56
N TYR A 89 -0.89 3.84 -25.14
CA TYR A 89 -2.06 4.36 -25.86
C TYR A 89 -1.99 5.87 -26.06
N ARG A 90 -1.66 6.64 -25.00
CA ARG A 90 -1.53 8.10 -25.07
C ARG A 90 -0.37 8.56 -25.96
N ALA A 91 0.74 7.83 -25.95
CA ALA A 91 1.88 8.14 -26.82
C ALA A 91 1.55 7.88 -28.30
N ARG A 92 0.78 6.83 -28.60
CA ARG A 92 0.34 6.50 -29.97
C ARG A 92 -0.71 7.47 -30.51
N GLY A 93 -1.66 7.91 -29.68
CA GLY A 93 -2.71 8.86 -30.08
C GLY A 93 -2.24 10.33 -30.23
N LYS A 94 -0.97 10.61 -29.92
CA LYS A 94 -0.32 11.92 -30.17
C LYS A 94 0.47 11.95 -31.49
N LYS A 95 0.52 10.85 -32.23
CA LYS A 95 0.95 10.82 -33.64
C LYS A 95 -0.25 11.03 -34.54
#